data_AF-V9DHX4-F1
#
_entry.id   AF-V9DHX4-F1
#
_cell.length_a   1.000
_cell.length_b   1.000
_cell.length_c   1.000
_cell.angle_alpha   90.00
_cell.angle_beta   90.00
_cell.angle_gamma   90.00
#
_symmetry.space_group_name_H-M   'P 1'
#
loop_
_entity.id
_entity.type
_entity.pdbx_description
1 polymer ?
#
loop_
_entity_poly.entity_id
_entity_poly.type
_entity_poly.pdbx_seq_one_letter_code
_entity_poly.pdbx_strand_id
1 'polypeptide(L)'
;MSISSMRQLLHDKLHRHQKTTSSAPENPTPIEDSYLQYRTSNMQAIYKDLYPSPESDPAEEDVLVHKRMEVAKSAPSLEREKKCFTAVNEQAAKEREEAGVKARDFAHVLSVACRSKCQKLG
;
A
#
# COMPACT_ATOMS: atom_id res chain seq x y z
N MET A 1 -28.20 9.49 -17.29
CA MET A 1 -27.30 10.40 -16.53
C MET A 1 -26.14 10.80 -17.43
N SER A 2 -25.79 12.09 -17.48
CA SER A 2 -24.64 12.57 -18.26
C SER A 2 -23.32 12.27 -17.53
N ILE A 3 -22.23 12.05 -18.28
CA ILE A 3 -20.87 11.84 -17.76
C ILE A 3 -20.46 12.98 -16.82
N SER A 4 -20.86 14.22 -17.13
CA SER A 4 -20.61 15.40 -16.30
C SER A 4 -21.30 15.31 -14.93
N SER A 5 -22.52 14.73 -14.87
CA SER A 5 -23.26 14.57 -13.61
C SER A 5 -22.65 13.49 -12.69
N MET A 6 -22.04 12.45 -13.26
CA MET A 6 -21.32 11.44 -12.46
C MET A 6 -20.00 11.97 -11.90
N ARG A 7 -19.28 12.80 -12.66
CA ARG A 7 -18.04 13.45 -12.20
C ARG A 7 -18.29 14.39 -11.03
N GLN A 8 -19.33 15.21 -11.10
CA GLN A 8 -19.72 16.13 -10.02
C GLN A 8 -20.05 15.37 -8.71
N LEU A 9 -20.80 14.27 -8.82
CA LEU A 9 -21.20 13.46 -7.68
C LEU A 9 -19.99 12.81 -6.96
N LEU A 10 -18.97 12.42 -7.72
CA LEU A 10 -17.76 11.82 -7.17
C LEU A 10 -16.87 12.85 -6.47
N HIS A 11 -16.73 14.05 -7.04
CA HIS A 11 -16.05 15.18 -6.39
C HIS A 11 -16.73 15.56 -5.06
N ASP A 12 -18.06 15.63 -5.04
CA ASP A 12 -18.83 15.95 -3.83
C ASP A 12 -18.71 14.89 -2.73
N LYS A 13 -18.56 13.61 -3.10
CA LYS A 13 -18.32 12.53 -2.13
C LYS A 13 -16.91 12.60 -1.54
N LEU A 14 -15.91 12.97 -2.35
CA LEU A 14 -14.53 13.13 -1.92
C LEU A 14 -14.38 14.28 -0.91
N HIS A 15 -15.05 15.41 -1.18
CA HIS A 15 -15.08 16.55 -0.25
C HIS A 15 -15.87 16.26 1.03
N ARG A 16 -16.96 15.48 0.97
CA ARG A 16 -17.70 15.08 2.16
C ARG A 16 -16.88 14.23 3.12
N HIS A 17 -16.05 13.32 2.61
CA HIS A 17 -15.17 12.52 3.46
C HIS A 17 -14.06 13.32 4.14
N GLN A 18 -13.58 14.42 3.55
CA GLN A 18 -12.65 15.33 4.20
C GLN A 18 -13.30 16.14 5.34
N LYS A 19 -14.62 16.37 5.30
CA LYS A 19 -15.33 17.19 6.28
C LYS A 19 -15.79 16.43 7.54
N THR A 20 -15.80 15.09 7.51
CA THR A 20 -16.35 14.25 8.60
C THR A 20 -15.33 13.74 9.62
N THR A 21 -14.08 14.16 9.58
CA THR A 21 -13.03 13.69 10.52
C THR A 21 -12.79 14.60 11.73
N SER A 22 -13.73 15.49 12.09
CA SER A 22 -13.57 16.40 13.23
C SER A 22 -14.66 16.22 14.28
N SER A 23 -14.53 15.19 15.13
CA SER A 23 -14.99 15.25 16.52
C SER A 23 -14.48 14.05 17.35
N ALA A 24 -13.21 14.08 17.78
CA ALA A 24 -12.71 13.53 19.04
C ALA A 24 -11.19 13.85 19.16
N PRO A 25 -10.69 14.39 20.29
CA PRO A 25 -9.27 14.63 20.47
C PRO A 25 -8.64 13.39 21.11
N GLU A 26 -8.24 12.43 20.28
CA GLU A 26 -7.21 11.46 20.67
C GLU A 26 -6.00 11.79 19.82
N ASN A 27 -4.90 12.17 20.47
CA ASN A 27 -3.65 12.48 19.79
C ASN A 27 -3.27 11.28 18.90
N PRO A 28 -3.36 11.39 17.57
CA PRO A 28 -3.01 10.28 16.70
C PRO A 28 -1.51 10.03 16.87
N THR A 29 -1.13 8.78 16.97
CA THR A 29 0.29 8.42 17.04
C THR A 29 0.96 8.93 15.75
N PRO A 30 2.18 9.52 15.76
CA PRO A 30 2.77 10.17 14.56
C PRO A 30 2.86 9.27 13.31
N ILE A 31 2.83 7.96 13.50
CA ILE A 31 2.81 6.94 12.43
C ILE A 31 1.44 6.88 11.73
N GLU A 32 0.35 7.09 12.45
CA GLU A 32 -1.01 7.08 11.91
C GLU A 32 -1.26 8.31 11.03
N ASP A 33 -0.80 9.48 11.47
CA ASP A 33 -0.91 10.72 10.69
C ASP A 33 -0.10 10.67 9.39
N SER A 34 1.13 10.16 9.45
CA SER A 34 1.97 10.01 8.26
C SER A 34 1.40 8.98 7.28
N TYR A 35 0.86 7.87 7.76
CA TYR A 35 0.17 6.88 6.93
C TYR A 35 -1.10 7.47 6.30
N LEU A 36 -1.88 8.24 7.06
CA LEU A 36 -3.10 8.88 6.56
C LEU A 36 -2.80 9.94 5.49
N GLN A 37 -1.75 10.74 5.69
CA GLN A 37 -1.26 11.69 4.69
C GLN A 37 -0.78 11.00 3.42
N TYR A 38 0.01 9.92 3.55
CA TYR A 38 0.45 9.12 2.42
C TYR A 38 -0.75 8.56 1.65
N ARG A 39 -1.70 7.92 2.35
CA ARG A 39 -2.91 7.34 1.74
C ARG A 39 -3.72 8.40 1.00
N THR A 40 -3.90 9.56 1.60
CA THR A 40 -4.68 10.66 1.02
C THR A 40 -4.01 11.22 -0.22
N SER A 41 -2.70 11.49 -0.14
CA SER A 41 -1.92 12.00 -1.26
C SER A 41 -1.86 11.00 -2.41
N ASN A 42 -1.71 9.71 -2.09
CA ASN A 42 -1.67 8.64 -3.08
C ASN A 42 -3.03 8.48 -3.80
N MET A 43 -4.15 8.52 -3.06
CA MET A 43 -5.47 8.51 -3.67
C MET A 43 -5.72 9.73 -4.58
N GLN A 44 -5.29 10.92 -4.15
CA GLN A 44 -5.42 12.13 -4.97
C GLN A 44 -4.58 12.05 -6.25
N ALA A 45 -3.37 11.52 -6.17
CA ALA A 45 -2.52 11.30 -7.33
C ALA A 45 -3.18 10.33 -8.32
N ILE A 46 -3.65 9.17 -7.85
CA ILE A 46 -4.37 8.19 -8.68
C ILE A 46 -5.62 8.81 -9.32
N TYR A 47 -6.38 9.61 -8.58
CA TYR A 47 -7.58 10.23 -9.11
C TYR A 47 -7.27 11.21 -10.25
N LYS A 48 -6.26 12.08 -10.07
CA LYS A 48 -5.80 13.01 -11.11
C LYS A 48 -5.27 12.28 -12.33
N ASP A 49 -4.51 11.22 -12.10
CA ASP A 49 -3.97 10.41 -13.18
C ASP A 49 -5.09 9.75 -13.99
N LEU A 50 -6.14 9.21 -13.35
CA LEU A 50 -7.25 8.52 -14.02
C LEU A 50 -8.29 9.47 -14.64
N TYR A 51 -8.47 10.65 -14.04
CA TYR A 51 -9.47 11.63 -14.44
C TYR A 51 -8.82 13.02 -14.58
N PRO A 52 -8.01 13.23 -15.64
CA PRO A 52 -7.48 14.56 -15.93
C PRO A 52 -8.62 15.56 -16.17
N SER A 53 -8.43 16.80 -15.71
CA SER A 53 -9.41 17.88 -15.92
C SER A 53 -9.55 18.19 -17.41
N PRO A 54 -10.73 18.59 -17.91
CA PRO A 54 -10.86 19.07 -19.29
C PRO A 54 -10.00 20.31 -19.59
N GLU A 55 -9.62 21.08 -18.58
CA GLU A 55 -8.69 22.21 -18.73
C GLU A 55 -7.21 21.84 -18.52
N SER A 56 -6.88 20.54 -18.41
CA SER A 56 -5.49 20.11 -18.26
C SER A 56 -4.69 20.48 -19.49
N ASP A 57 -3.41 20.84 -19.29
CA ASP A 57 -2.49 21.07 -20.40
C ASP A 57 -2.33 19.78 -21.22
N PRO A 58 -2.50 19.81 -22.56
CA PRO A 58 -2.24 18.66 -23.42
C PRO A 58 -0.85 18.02 -23.19
N ALA A 59 0.15 18.81 -22.81
CA ALA A 59 1.48 18.31 -22.47
C ALA A 59 1.48 17.42 -21.21
N GLU A 60 0.63 17.72 -20.22
CA GLU A 60 0.47 16.90 -19.02
C GLU A 60 -0.27 15.58 -19.34
N GLU A 61 -1.24 15.62 -20.25
CA GLU A 61 -1.93 14.41 -20.72
C GLU A 61 -0.97 13.46 -21.44
N ASP A 62 -0.11 13.98 -22.33
CA ASP A 62 0.92 13.20 -23.03
C ASP A 62 1.90 12.53 -22.07
N VAL A 63 2.30 13.24 -21.00
CA VAL A 63 3.16 12.69 -19.94
C VAL A 63 2.45 11.55 -19.20
N LEU A 64 1.15 11.68 -18.89
CA LEU A 64 0.37 10.62 -18.25
C LEU A 64 0.24 9.39 -19.15
N VAL A 65 0.00 9.57 -20.44
CA VAL A 65 -0.05 8.48 -21.42
C VAL A 65 1.29 7.76 -21.51
N HIS A 66 2.40 8.50 -21.58
CA HIS A 66 3.74 7.92 -21.59
C HIS A 66 4.02 7.11 -20.32
N LYS A 67 3.73 7.66 -19.14
CA LYS A 67 3.88 6.95 -17.86
C LYS A 67 3.07 5.66 -17.82
N ARG A 68 1.81 5.69 -18.25
CA ARG A 68 0.94 4.50 -18.29
C ARG A 68 1.50 3.43 -19.22
N MET A 69 2.06 3.82 -20.36
CA MET A 69 2.70 2.91 -21.30
C MET A 69 3.95 2.25 -20.69
N GLU A 70 4.81 3.01 -20.02
CA GLU A 70 5.99 2.44 -19.34
C GLU A 70 5.62 1.45 -18.23
N VAL A 71 4.59 1.77 -17.44
CA VAL A 71 4.05 0.84 -16.43
C VAL A 71 3.51 -0.42 -17.10
N ALA A 72 2.75 -0.29 -18.19
CA ALA A 72 2.19 -1.43 -18.93
C ALA A 72 3.28 -2.34 -19.51
N LYS A 73 4.42 -1.81 -19.96
CA LYS A 73 5.56 -2.60 -20.43
C LYS A 73 6.13 -3.52 -19.34
N SER A 74 6.12 -3.06 -18.08
CA SER A 74 6.65 -3.84 -16.95
C SER A 74 5.67 -4.90 -16.43
N ALA A 75 4.37 -4.76 -16.69
CA ALA A 75 3.32 -5.62 -16.13
C ALA A 75 3.52 -7.14 -16.39
N PRO A 76 3.96 -7.58 -17.59
CA PRO A 76 4.21 -9.01 -17.84
C PRO A 76 5.37 -9.59 -17.01
N SER A 77 6.43 -8.80 -16.75
CA SER A 77 7.54 -9.23 -15.89
C SER A 77 7.08 -9.36 -14.44
N LEU A 78 6.38 -8.34 -13.95
CA LEU A 78 5.85 -8.32 -12.58
C LEU A 78 4.89 -9.48 -12.31
N GLU A 79 4.03 -9.82 -13.27
CA GLU A 79 3.12 -10.97 -13.14
C GLU A 79 3.90 -12.31 -13.11
N ARG A 80 4.99 -12.42 -13.88
CA ARG A 80 5.87 -13.60 -13.82
C ARG A 80 6.57 -13.69 -12.46
N GLU A 81 7.16 -12.59 -11.99
CA GLU A 81 7.84 -12.52 -10.69
C GLU A 81 6.88 -12.85 -9.54
N LYS A 82 5.66 -12.29 -9.57
CA LYS A 82 4.59 -12.62 -8.62
C LYS A 82 4.31 -14.12 -8.61
N LYS A 83 4.12 -14.75 -9.77
CA LYS A 83 3.90 -16.20 -9.85
C LYS A 83 5.05 -17.00 -9.27
N CYS A 84 6.29 -16.62 -9.59
CA CYS A 84 7.47 -17.28 -9.03
C CYS A 84 7.52 -17.15 -7.50
N PHE A 85 7.30 -15.94 -6.97
CA PHE A 85 7.32 -15.68 -5.54
C PHE A 85 6.20 -16.43 -4.80
N THR A 86 4.99 -16.44 -5.37
CA THR A 86 3.87 -17.20 -4.83
C THR A 86 4.18 -18.69 -4.79
N ALA A 87 4.71 -19.27 -5.87
CA ALA A 87 5.05 -20.69 -5.92
C ALA A 87 6.11 -21.08 -4.88
N VAL A 88 7.16 -20.25 -4.71
CA VAL A 88 8.20 -20.47 -3.68
C VAL A 88 7.61 -20.37 -2.28
N ASN A 89 6.72 -19.42 -2.03
CA ASN A 89 6.07 -19.29 -0.72
C ASN A 89 5.12 -20.44 -0.41
N GLU A 90 4.34 -20.90 -1.39
CA GLU A 90 3.48 -22.07 -1.24
C GLU A 90 4.30 -23.32 -0.91
N GLN A 91 5.42 -23.52 -1.61
CA GLN A 91 6.33 -24.63 -1.33
C GLN A 91 6.93 -24.53 0.07
N ALA A 92 7.46 -23.35 0.44
CA ALA A 92 8.01 -23.14 1.76
C ALA A 92 6.93 -23.24 2.87
N ALA A 93 5.67 -22.94 2.58
CA ALA A 93 4.56 -23.14 3.52
C ALA A 93 4.29 -24.63 3.76
N LYS A 94 4.30 -25.45 2.70
CA LYS A 94 4.16 -26.92 2.82
C LYS A 94 5.30 -27.53 3.62
N GLU A 95 6.55 -27.15 3.33
CA GLU A 95 7.72 -27.65 4.07
C GLU A 95 7.66 -27.32 5.56
N ARG A 96 7.13 -26.14 5.92
CA ARG A 96 6.91 -25.76 7.32
C ARG A 96 5.84 -26.61 7.98
N GLU A 97 4.75 -26.89 7.27
CA GLU A 97 3.68 -27.76 7.75
C GLU A 97 4.19 -29.19 7.97
N GLU A 98 4.93 -29.75 7.01
CA GLU A 98 5.57 -31.07 7.11
C GLU A 98 6.58 -31.15 8.26
N ALA A 99 7.35 -30.08 8.48
CA ALA A 99 8.26 -29.95 9.62
C ALA A 99 7.54 -29.69 10.97
N GLY A 100 6.21 -29.60 10.97
CA GLY A 100 5.40 -29.35 12.17
C GLY A 100 5.56 -27.94 12.76
N VAL A 101 6.12 -27.00 11.99
CA VAL A 101 6.37 -25.62 12.41
C VAL A 101 5.03 -24.88 12.50
N LYS A 102 4.64 -24.51 13.71
CA LYS A 102 3.41 -23.75 13.98
C LYS A 102 3.71 -22.25 13.92
N ALA A 103 2.68 -21.44 13.65
CA ALA A 103 2.80 -19.98 13.64
C ALA A 103 3.45 -19.39 14.91
N ARG A 104 3.26 -20.04 16.08
CA ARG A 104 3.89 -19.69 17.36
C ARG A 104 5.40 -19.85 17.40
N ASP A 105 5.97 -20.71 16.55
CA ASP A 105 7.42 -20.98 16.52
C ASP A 105 8.18 -19.82 15.85
N PHE A 106 7.49 -19.01 15.03
CA PHE A 106 8.01 -17.76 14.48
C PHE A 106 8.00 -16.60 15.49
N ALA A 107 7.24 -16.71 16.58
CA ALA A 107 7.15 -15.66 17.61
C ALA A 107 8.32 -15.68 18.62
N HIS A 108 9.23 -16.66 18.54
CA HIS A 108 10.22 -16.94 19.59
C HIS A 108 11.70 -16.73 19.21
N VAL A 109 12.03 -15.85 18.27
CA VAL A 109 13.45 -15.53 17.95
C VAL A 109 13.96 -14.26 18.68
N LEU A 110 13.23 -13.71 19.66
CA LEU A 110 13.62 -12.44 20.33
C LEU A 110 13.80 -12.47 21.86
N SER A 111 13.97 -13.60 22.55
CA SER A 111 14.26 -13.50 24.00
C SER A 111 15.22 -14.49 24.67
N VAL A 112 15.79 -15.49 23.98
CA VAL A 112 16.53 -16.55 24.71
C VAL A 112 18.06 -16.50 24.56
N ALA A 113 18.63 -15.77 23.60
CA ALA A 113 20.09 -15.80 23.39
C ALA A 113 20.91 -14.69 24.08
N CYS A 114 20.29 -13.69 24.74
CA CYS A 114 21.02 -12.54 25.31
C CYS A 114 21.10 -12.51 26.86
N ARG A 115 20.55 -13.51 27.58
CA ARG A 115 20.54 -13.48 29.06
C ARG A 115 21.45 -14.49 29.77
N SER A 116 22.10 -15.41 29.07
CA SER A 116 22.91 -16.46 29.73
C SER A 116 24.43 -16.32 29.60
N LYS A 117 24.95 -15.26 28.95
CA LYS A 117 26.42 -15.04 28.82
C LYS A 117 26.98 -13.78 29.49
N CYS A 118 26.18 -12.99 30.22
CA CYS A 118 26.65 -11.78 30.91
C CYS A 118 26.74 -11.88 32.45
N GLN A 119 26.78 -13.07 33.03
CA GLN A 119 27.17 -13.25 34.44
C GLN A 119 28.15 -14.41 34.54
N LYS A 120 29.42 -14.13 34.23
CA LYS A 120 30.64 -14.79 34.74
C LYS A 120 31.85 -14.25 33.99
N LEU A 121 32.18 -12.99 34.23
CA LEU A 121 33.53 -12.45 34.07
C LEU A 121 33.70 -11.36 35.13
N GLY A 122 34.56 -11.66 36.12
CA GLY A 122 35.18 -10.70 37.03
C GLY A 122 34.32 -10.22 38.18
#